data_AF-A0A0K8SAW8-F1
#
_entry.id   AF-A0A0K8SAW8-F1
#
_cell.length_a   1.000
_cell.length_b   1.000
_cell.length_c   1.000
_cell.angle_alpha   90.00
_cell.angle_beta   90.00
_cell.angle_gamma   90.00
#
_symmetry.space_group_name_H-M   'P 1'
#
loop_
_entity.id
_entity.type
_entity.pdbx_description
1 polymer ?
#
loop_
_entity_poly.entity_id
_entity_poly.type
_entity_poly.pdbx_seq_one_letter_code
_entity_poly.pdbx_strand_id
1 'polypeptide(L)'
;MESNYDEDLSENVFFHELQSEFYELFEKATLEGWIICVPRAGSMPKYALTANDFFSHILIPNDELPETHFRTLNDKDVKISNRVIFVECDVGSTFSSHVLFEETFYTNDMLKYKVLCVEHPLQQYCDGVRTESGITTVHTLRDCIDLLWTESSKDVLERMDDC
;
A
#
# COMPACT_ATOMS: atom_id res chain seq x y z
N MET A 1 -9.25 -19.51 6.44
CA MET A 1 -10.36 -18.55 6.62
C MET A 1 -10.13 -17.53 5.53
N GLU A 2 -10.77 -17.70 4.37
CA GLU A 2 -10.71 -16.73 3.29
C GLU A 2 -11.51 -15.52 3.76
N SER A 3 -10.80 -14.45 4.11
CA SER A 3 -11.41 -13.17 4.46
C SER A 3 -12.23 -12.72 3.26
N ASN A 4 -13.55 -12.84 3.39
CA ASN A 4 -14.53 -12.41 2.40
C ASN A 4 -14.39 -10.90 2.22
N TYR A 5 -13.57 -10.51 1.25
CA TYR A 5 -13.34 -9.11 0.91
C TYR A 5 -14.50 -8.65 0.05
N ASP A 6 -15.25 -7.66 0.54
CA ASP A 6 -16.52 -7.18 -0.05
C ASP A 6 -16.34 -5.86 -0.81
N GLU A 7 -15.11 -5.37 -0.95
CA GLU A 7 -14.85 -4.14 -1.71
C GLU A 7 -14.51 -4.48 -3.17
N ASP A 8 -15.29 -3.92 -4.09
CA ASP A 8 -15.02 -3.98 -5.52
C ASP A 8 -13.78 -3.14 -5.87
N LEU A 9 -12.80 -3.73 -6.57
CA LEU A 9 -11.63 -2.98 -7.06
C LEU A 9 -12.03 -1.83 -7.98
N SER A 10 -13.14 -1.97 -8.70
CA SER A 10 -13.69 -0.90 -9.54
C SER A 10 -14.18 0.29 -8.72
N GLU A 11 -14.53 0.14 -7.45
CA GLU A 11 -14.93 1.27 -6.60
C GLU A 11 -13.74 1.90 -5.86
N ASN A 12 -12.55 1.31 -5.99
CA ASN A 12 -11.37 1.81 -5.30
C ASN A 12 -10.90 3.13 -5.90
N VAL A 13 -10.83 4.16 -5.05
CA VAL A 13 -10.38 5.51 -5.43
C VAL A 13 -8.97 5.49 -6.05
N PHE A 14 -8.06 4.67 -5.52
CA PHE A 14 -6.70 4.54 -6.06
C PHE A 14 -6.70 4.00 -7.50
N PHE A 15 -7.55 2.99 -7.76
CA PHE A 15 -7.63 2.39 -9.09
C PHE A 15 -8.28 3.35 -10.10
N HIS A 16 -9.31 4.09 -9.66
CA HIS A 16 -9.93 5.14 -10.46
C HIS A 16 -8.98 6.28 -10.80
N GLU A 17 -8.23 6.78 -9.82
CA GLU A 17 -7.21 7.83 -10.03
C GLU A 17 -6.12 7.35 -11.00
N LEU A 18 -5.67 6.10 -10.86
CA LEU A 18 -4.69 5.51 -11.79
C LEU A 18 -5.22 5.49 -13.23
N GLN A 19 -6.50 5.16 -13.43
CA GLN A 19 -7.12 5.12 -14.76
C GLN A 19 -7.45 6.50 -15.32
N SER A 20 -7.69 7.50 -14.46
CA SER A 20 -8.06 8.86 -14.87
C SER A 20 -6.84 9.75 -15.03
N GLU A 21 -6.13 10.04 -13.94
CA GLU A 21 -5.01 10.99 -13.91
C GLU A 21 -3.73 10.37 -14.50
N PHE A 22 -3.53 9.07 -14.30
CA PHE A 22 -2.32 8.35 -14.73
C PHE A 22 -2.61 7.35 -15.85
N TYR A 23 -3.55 7.67 -16.76
CA TYR A 23 -3.94 6.79 -17.85
C TYR A 23 -2.74 6.34 -18.72
N GLU A 24 -1.79 7.22 -19.01
CA GLU A 24 -0.58 6.86 -19.79
C GLU A 24 0.26 5.76 -19.12
N LEU A 25 0.35 5.81 -17.79
CA LEU A 25 1.05 4.84 -16.98
C LEU A 25 0.31 3.50 -16.95
N PHE A 26 -1.02 3.57 -16.79
CA PHE A 26 -1.90 2.42 -16.86
C PHE A 26 -1.81 1.73 -18.23
N GLU A 27 -1.93 2.48 -19.32
CA GLU A 27 -1.82 1.95 -20.68
C GLU A 27 -0.48 1.24 -20.88
N LYS A 28 0.63 1.88 -20.49
CA LYS A 28 1.97 1.27 -20.54
C LYS A 28 2.06 -0.01 -19.71
N ALA A 29 1.54 0.00 -18.49
CA ALA A 29 1.53 -1.18 -17.63
C ALA A 29 0.75 -2.34 -18.26
N THR A 30 -0.37 -2.06 -18.91
CA THR A 30 -1.17 -3.09 -19.59
C THR A 30 -0.52 -3.62 -20.87
N LEU A 31 0.15 -2.75 -21.64
CA LEU A 31 0.88 -3.14 -22.86
C LEU A 31 2.07 -4.06 -22.55
N GLU A 32 2.82 -3.71 -21.51
CA GLU A 32 4.01 -4.46 -21.11
C GLU A 32 3.69 -5.67 -20.19
N GLY A 33 2.41 -5.85 -19.82
CA GLY A 33 1.96 -6.96 -18.97
C GLY A 33 2.45 -6.84 -17.52
N TRP A 34 2.63 -5.62 -17.02
CA TRP A 34 3.02 -5.36 -15.63
C TRP A 34 1.86 -5.66 -14.67
N ILE A 35 2.21 -5.85 -13.40
CA ILE A 35 1.27 -6.14 -12.32
C ILE A 35 0.96 -4.86 -11.55
N ILE A 36 -0.31 -4.55 -11.38
CA ILE A 36 -0.75 -3.34 -10.66
C ILE A 36 -1.15 -3.75 -9.24
N CYS A 37 -0.55 -3.17 -8.23
CA CYS A 37 -0.93 -3.38 -6.83
C CYS A 37 -1.91 -2.29 -6.40
N VAL A 38 -3.12 -2.68 -6.03
CA VAL A 38 -4.14 -1.76 -5.52
C VAL A 38 -4.27 -1.96 -4.01
N PRO A 39 -3.92 -0.96 -3.20
CA PRO A 39 -4.12 -1.03 -1.76
C PRO A 39 -5.60 -0.98 -1.42
N ARG A 40 -5.97 -1.64 -0.31
CA ARG A 40 -7.32 -1.58 0.28
C ARG A 40 -7.82 -0.15 0.44
N ALA A 41 -9.10 0.09 0.11
CA ALA A 41 -9.70 1.40 0.30
C ALA A 41 -9.71 1.76 1.79
N GLY A 42 -9.18 2.94 2.12
CA GLY A 42 -9.03 3.39 3.51
C GLY A 42 -7.74 2.94 4.22
N SER A 43 -6.97 2.00 3.65
CA SER A 43 -5.58 1.74 4.09
C SER A 43 -4.61 2.81 3.58
N MET A 44 -5.00 3.54 2.52
CA MET A 44 -4.18 4.64 2.01
C MET A 44 -4.18 5.82 2.98
N PRO A 45 -3.01 6.43 3.18
CA PRO A 45 -2.88 7.62 4.01
C PRO A 45 -3.66 8.79 3.41
N LYS A 46 -4.22 9.66 4.27
CA LYS A 46 -5.10 10.78 3.88
C LYS A 46 -4.39 11.92 3.14
N TYR A 47 -3.11 11.75 2.76
CA TYR A 47 -2.37 12.74 1.99
C TYR A 47 -2.71 12.61 0.50
N ALA A 48 -2.44 13.66 -0.27
CA ALA A 48 -2.65 13.65 -1.72
C ALA A 48 -1.72 12.63 -2.40
N LEU A 49 -2.29 11.62 -3.05
CA LEU A 49 -1.55 10.60 -3.78
C LEU A 49 -0.60 11.27 -4.79
N THR A 50 0.68 10.89 -4.75
CA THR A 50 1.67 11.42 -5.68
C THR A 50 1.95 10.42 -6.80
N ALA A 51 2.48 10.88 -7.93
CA ALA A 51 2.92 9.98 -9.01
C ALA A 51 3.87 8.88 -8.50
N ASN A 52 4.69 9.20 -7.50
CA ASN A 52 5.61 8.24 -6.90
C ASN A 52 4.92 7.11 -6.12
N ASP A 53 3.75 7.39 -5.52
CA ASP A 53 2.91 6.34 -4.93
C ASP A 53 2.49 5.36 -6.02
N PHE A 54 1.97 5.83 -7.15
CA PHE A 54 1.57 4.96 -8.25
C PHE A 54 2.74 4.14 -8.82
N PHE A 55 3.91 4.77 -9.02
CA PHE A 55 5.10 4.04 -9.49
C PHE A 55 5.54 2.92 -8.53
N SER A 56 5.39 3.13 -7.23
CA SER A 56 5.76 2.13 -6.23
C SER A 56 4.74 0.99 -6.12
N HIS A 57 3.55 1.18 -6.67
CA HIS A 57 2.49 0.17 -6.74
C HIS A 57 2.45 -0.60 -8.06
N ILE A 58 3.29 -0.24 -9.04
CA ILE A 58 3.40 -0.97 -10.31
C ILE A 58 4.62 -1.88 -10.25
N LEU A 59 4.39 -3.16 -10.44
CA LEU A 59 5.39 -4.22 -10.38
C LEU A 59 5.71 -4.73 -11.79
N ILE A 60 6.98 -4.59 -12.16
CA ILE A 60 7.56 -5.07 -13.39
C ILE A 60 8.14 -6.46 -13.12
N PRO A 61 7.70 -7.53 -13.80
CA PRO A 61 8.29 -8.85 -13.65
C PRO A 61 9.77 -8.82 -14.05
N ASN A 62 10.63 -9.46 -13.25
CA ASN A 62 12.06 -9.58 -13.57
C ASN A 62 12.26 -10.62 -14.69
N ASP A 63 13.23 -10.39 -15.59
CA ASP A 63 13.57 -11.28 -16.70
C ASP A 63 14.08 -12.65 -16.22
N GLU A 64 14.80 -12.68 -15.08
CA GLU A 64 15.39 -13.92 -14.55
C GLU A 64 14.38 -14.79 -13.77
N LEU A 65 13.50 -14.17 -12.97
CA LEU A 65 12.55 -14.84 -12.08
C LEU A 65 11.18 -14.15 -12.10
N PRO A 66 10.45 -14.15 -13.24
CA PRO A 66 9.22 -13.38 -13.42
C PRO A 66 8.06 -13.82 -12.51
N GLU A 67 8.15 -15.00 -11.90
CA GLU A 67 7.10 -15.53 -11.03
C GLU A 67 7.25 -15.11 -9.57
N THR A 68 8.46 -14.74 -9.14
CA THR A 68 8.76 -14.48 -7.71
C THR A 68 9.44 -13.16 -7.46
N HIS A 69 10.19 -12.63 -8.42
CA HIS A 69 10.92 -11.37 -8.31
C HIS A 69 10.35 -10.35 -9.28
N PHE A 70 10.08 -9.17 -8.75
CA PHE A 70 9.49 -8.04 -9.42
C PHE A 70 10.29 -6.80 -9.05
N ARG A 71 10.21 -5.77 -9.87
CA ARG A 71 10.80 -4.47 -9.59
C ARG A 71 9.72 -3.41 -9.69
N THR A 72 9.63 -2.53 -8.71
CA THR A 72 8.75 -1.37 -8.84
C THR A 72 9.28 -0.40 -9.89
N LEU A 73 8.43 0.48 -10.43
CA LEU A 73 8.91 1.58 -11.28
C LEU A 73 9.82 2.56 -10.54
N ASN A 74 9.76 2.55 -9.20
CA ASN A 74 10.66 3.32 -8.36
C ASN A 74 11.98 2.57 -8.05
N ASP A 75 12.33 1.60 -8.88
CA ASP A 75 13.58 0.84 -8.84
C ASP A 75 13.75 -0.08 -7.61
N LYS A 76 12.72 -0.27 -6.79
CA LYS A 76 12.77 -1.15 -5.60
C LYS A 76 12.52 -2.61 -5.95
N ASP A 77 13.29 -3.52 -5.36
CA ASP A 77 13.12 -4.97 -5.52
C ASP A 77 11.94 -5.48 -4.68
N VAL A 78 11.10 -6.29 -5.29
CA VAL A 78 9.86 -6.80 -4.70
C VAL A 78 9.76 -8.29 -4.94
N LYS A 79 9.56 -9.07 -3.89
CA LYS A 79 9.45 -10.51 -3.95
C LYS A 79 8.06 -10.94 -3.53
N ILE A 80 7.39 -11.73 -4.35
CA ILE A 80 6.07 -12.27 -4.01
C ILE A 80 6.25 -13.74 -3.64
N SER A 81 5.80 -14.12 -2.45
CA SER A 81 5.86 -15.49 -1.96
C SER A 81 4.66 -15.80 -1.10
N ASN A 82 3.93 -16.87 -1.44
CA ASN A 82 2.77 -17.35 -0.69
C ASN A 82 1.71 -16.25 -0.41
N ARG A 83 1.35 -15.46 -1.44
CA ARG A 83 0.44 -14.30 -1.32
C ARG A 83 0.93 -13.22 -0.33
N VAL A 84 2.24 -13.10 -0.13
CA VAL A 84 2.86 -12.01 0.63
C VAL A 84 3.87 -11.32 -0.28
N ILE A 85 3.78 -10.00 -0.36
CA ILE A 85 4.69 -9.13 -1.10
C ILE A 85 5.74 -8.63 -0.13
N PHE A 86 7.01 -8.90 -0.41
CA PHE A 86 8.18 -8.44 0.32
C PHE A 86 8.86 -7.35 -0.50
N VAL A 87 8.86 -6.12 -0.02
CA VAL A 87 9.53 -4.98 -0.66
C VAL A 87 10.84 -4.73 0.08
N GLU A 88 11.96 -4.70 -0.64
CA GLU A 88 13.26 -4.30 -0.10
C GLU A 88 13.36 -2.77 -0.05
N CYS A 89 13.69 -2.21 1.12
CA CYS A 89 13.97 -0.78 1.29
C CYS A 89 15.48 -0.53 1.42
N ASP A 90 15.93 0.68 1.07
CA ASP A 90 17.33 1.12 1.11
C ASP A 90 18.06 0.90 2.46
N VAL A 91 17.34 0.86 3.59
CA VAL A 91 17.94 0.80 4.94
C VAL A 91 17.95 -0.63 5.50
N GLY A 92 18.16 -1.65 4.64
CA GLY A 92 18.22 -3.06 5.05
C GLY A 92 16.95 -3.58 5.72
N SER A 93 15.85 -2.84 5.58
CA SER A 93 14.54 -3.15 6.14
C SER A 93 13.69 -3.73 5.02
N THR A 94 12.98 -4.81 5.31
CA THR A 94 12.05 -5.43 4.37
C THR A 94 10.63 -5.19 4.85
N PHE A 95 9.78 -4.68 3.97
CA PHE A 95 8.38 -4.49 4.24
C PHE A 95 7.59 -5.66 3.67
N SER A 96 6.63 -6.20 4.42
CA SER A 96 5.77 -7.28 3.94
C SER A 96 4.30 -6.86 3.96
N SER A 97 3.60 -7.03 2.85
CA SER A 97 2.15 -6.79 2.73
C SER A 97 1.45 -8.04 2.21
N HIS A 98 0.28 -8.36 2.77
CA HIS A 98 -0.50 -9.50 2.34
C HIS A 98 -1.31 -9.17 1.08
N VAL A 99 -1.25 -10.06 0.10
CA VAL A 99 -2.15 -10.07 -1.06
C VAL A 99 -3.47 -10.65 -0.60
N LEU A 100 -4.50 -9.82 -0.59
CA LEU A 100 -5.85 -10.21 -0.24
C LEU A 100 -6.43 -11.11 -1.34
N PHE A 101 -6.28 -10.69 -2.59
CA PHE A 101 -6.66 -11.44 -3.77
C PHE A 101 -5.94 -10.93 -5.02
N GLU A 102 -5.96 -11.74 -6.08
CA GLU A 102 -5.51 -11.35 -7.41
C GLU A 102 -6.70 -11.34 -8.35
N GLU A 103 -6.81 -10.31 -9.18
CA GLU A 103 -7.84 -10.15 -10.18
C GLU A 103 -7.22 -9.96 -11.55
N THR A 104 -7.79 -10.60 -12.57
CA THR A 104 -7.32 -10.45 -13.95
C THR A 104 -8.34 -9.65 -14.72
N PHE A 105 -7.91 -8.51 -15.25
CA PHE A 105 -8.74 -7.63 -16.05
C PHE A 105 -8.33 -7.67 -17.52
N TYR A 106 -9.22 -7.18 -18.36
CA TYR A 106 -9.01 -7.07 -19.80
C TYR A 106 -9.14 -5.61 -20.21
N THR A 107 -8.17 -5.12 -20.97
CA THR A 107 -8.28 -3.81 -21.62
C THR A 107 -9.23 -3.90 -22.82
N ASN A 108 -9.60 -2.74 -23.38
CA ASN A 108 -10.40 -2.66 -24.61
C ASN A 108 -9.73 -3.37 -25.79
N ASP A 109 -8.40 -3.45 -25.80
CA ASP A 109 -7.59 -4.16 -26.79
C ASP A 109 -7.46 -5.68 -26.54
N MET A 110 -8.27 -6.23 -25.62
CA MET A 110 -8.23 -7.64 -25.21
C MET A 110 -6.89 -8.08 -24.59
N LEU A 111 -6.07 -7.14 -24.14
CA LEU A 111 -4.87 -7.44 -23.39
C LEU A 111 -5.27 -7.74 -21.94
N LYS A 112 -4.78 -8.87 -21.42
CA LYS A 112 -4.98 -9.26 -20.03
C LYS A 112 -3.91 -8.61 -19.16
N TYR A 113 -4.31 -8.01 -18.05
CA TYR A 113 -3.40 -7.50 -17.03
C TYR A 113 -3.84 -7.99 -15.65
N LYS A 114 -2.87 -8.13 -14.75
CA LYS A 114 -3.12 -8.61 -13.40
C LYS A 114 -3.09 -7.45 -12.41
N VAL A 115 -4.10 -7.43 -11.56
CA VAL A 115 -4.22 -6.51 -10.44
C VAL A 115 -4.15 -7.31 -9.14
N LEU A 116 -3.26 -6.93 -8.24
CA LEU A 116 -3.13 -7.52 -6.91
C LEU A 116 -3.75 -6.57 -5.90
N CYS A 117 -4.78 -7.01 -5.19
CA CYS A 117 -5.27 -6.25 -4.06
C CYS A 117 -4.42 -6.54 -2.84
N VAL A 118 -3.83 -5.50 -2.26
CA VAL A 118 -2.94 -5.61 -1.10
C VAL A 118 -3.54 -4.96 0.12
N GLU A 119 -3.32 -5.56 1.28
CA GLU A 119 -3.90 -5.08 2.55
C GLU A 119 -3.35 -3.71 2.94
N HIS A 120 -2.06 -3.49 2.71
CA HIS A 120 -1.33 -2.26 3.03
C HIS A 120 -0.53 -1.76 1.81
N PRO A 121 -0.40 -0.43 1.64
CA PRO A 121 0.36 0.15 0.53
C PRO A 121 1.86 -0.16 0.58
N LEU A 122 2.47 -0.28 -0.59
CA LEU A 122 3.88 -0.69 -0.75
C LEU A 122 4.88 0.44 -0.46
N GLN A 123 4.40 1.68 -0.33
CA GLN A 123 5.24 2.88 -0.21
C GLN A 123 5.37 3.41 1.24
N GLN A 124 4.50 2.99 2.17
CA GLN A 124 4.27 3.72 3.43
C GLN A 124 5.30 3.46 4.55
N TYR A 125 6.28 2.57 4.38
CA TYR A 125 7.14 2.13 5.51
C TYR A 125 8.65 2.11 5.27
N CYS A 126 9.16 2.65 4.15
CA CYS A 126 10.61 2.77 3.97
C CYS A 126 11.22 4.01 4.66
N ASP A 127 10.41 5.04 4.95
CA ASP A 127 10.83 6.19 5.73
C ASP A 127 10.35 5.96 7.18
N GLY A 128 11.26 5.98 8.14
CA GLY A 128 11.03 5.58 9.54
C GLY A 128 10.08 6.47 10.35
N VAL A 129 9.06 7.06 9.73
CA VAL A 129 8.02 7.85 10.37
C VAL A 129 6.74 7.03 10.42
N ARG A 130 6.47 6.51 11.62
CA ARG A 130 5.20 5.91 12.00
C ARG A 130 4.13 6.99 11.92
N THR A 131 3.36 7.03 10.83
CA THR A 131 2.24 7.97 10.71
C THR A 131 0.90 7.22 10.78
N GLU A 132 0.34 7.27 12.00
CA GLU A 132 -1.08 7.44 12.31
C GLU A 132 -2.17 6.45 11.83
N SER A 133 -1.86 5.17 11.63
CA SER A 133 -2.87 4.13 11.90
C SER A 133 -2.56 3.51 13.26
N GLY A 134 -3.44 3.75 14.23
CA GLY A 134 -3.21 3.61 15.67
C GLY A 134 -2.95 2.18 16.16
N ILE A 135 -1.79 1.62 15.83
CA ILE A 135 -1.22 0.48 16.53
C ILE A 135 0.21 0.85 16.89
N THR A 136 0.38 1.43 18.08
CA THR A 136 1.71 1.54 18.67
C THR A 136 2.10 0.19 19.25
N THR A 137 2.97 -0.55 18.56
CA THR A 137 3.64 -1.71 19.13
C THR A 137 4.63 -1.26 20.20
N VAL A 138 4.19 -1.32 21.44
CA VAL A 138 5.01 -1.02 22.60
C VAL A 138 5.98 -2.19 22.85
N HIS A 139 7.27 -1.97 22.58
CA HIS A 139 8.31 -2.94 22.88
C HIS A 139 8.93 -2.77 24.28
N THR A 140 8.68 -1.64 24.94
CA THR A 140 9.35 -1.28 26.20
C THR A 140 8.45 -0.50 27.14
N LEU A 141 8.62 -0.69 28.45
CA LEU A 141 7.80 -0.05 29.49
C LEU A 141 7.82 1.50 29.45
N ARG A 142 8.89 2.11 28.92
CA ARG A 142 8.97 3.57 28.69
C ARG A 142 8.08 4.05 27.56
N ASP A 143 7.90 3.23 26.53
CA ASP A 143 7.05 3.52 25.38
C ASP A 143 5.56 3.52 25.79
N CYS A 144 5.18 2.66 26.76
CA CYS A 144 3.84 2.70 27.38
C CYS A 144 3.55 4.04 28.08
N ILE A 145 4.55 4.61 28.75
CA ILE A 145 4.38 5.82 29.56
C ILE A 145 4.20 7.03 28.65
N ASP A 146 4.96 7.10 27.56
CA ASP A 146 4.85 8.17 26.56
C ASP A 146 3.47 8.15 25.87
N LEU A 147 2.95 6.96 25.57
CA LEU A 147 1.63 6.80 24.98
C LEU A 147 0.50 7.31 25.89
N LEU A 148 0.54 6.93 27.17
CA LEU A 148 -0.43 7.37 28.19
C LEU A 148 -0.42 8.89 28.41
N TRP A 149 0.74 9.52 28.28
CA TRP A 149 0.88 10.97 28.47
C TRP A 149 0.37 11.77 27.26
N THR A 150 0.47 11.19 26.06
CA THR A 150 0.10 11.85 24.80
C THR A 150 -1.42 11.88 24.58
N GLU A 151 -2.16 10.85 25.00
CA GLU A 151 -3.64 10.82 24.90
C GLU A 151 -4.36 11.67 25.97
N SER A 152 -3.75 11.89 27.14
CA SER A 152 -4.40 12.57 28.27
C SER A 152 -4.58 14.09 28.09
N SER A 153 -4.07 14.68 27.00
CA SER A 153 -3.91 16.14 26.89
C SER A 153 -4.82 16.83 25.86
N LYS A 154 -5.87 16.18 25.32
CA LYS A 154 -6.71 16.82 24.29
C LYS A 154 -8.21 17.01 24.55
N ASP A 155 -8.78 16.59 25.68
CA ASP A 155 -10.23 16.84 25.91
C ASP A 155 -10.69 17.09 27.37
N VAL A 156 -9.81 17.05 28.38
CA VAL A 156 -10.27 17.11 29.81
C VAL A 156 -9.96 18.44 30.52
N LEU A 157 -9.23 19.38 29.91
CA LEU A 157 -8.82 20.62 30.60
C LEU A 157 -9.63 21.89 30.25
N GLU A 158 -10.59 21.85 29.33
CA GLU A 158 -11.40 23.05 28.97
C GLU A 158 -12.81 23.09 29.59
N ARG A 159 -13.08 22.36 30.70
CA ARG A 159 -14.41 22.40 31.36
C ARG A 159 -14.39 22.64 32.87
N MET A 160 -13.36 23.28 33.43
CA MET A 160 -13.32 23.58 34.88
C MET A 160 -12.94 25.02 35.28
N ASP A 161 -13.02 26.01 34.38
CA ASP A 161 -12.78 27.43 34.72
C ASP A 161 -13.98 28.37 34.39
N ASP A 162 -15.20 27.82 34.36
CA ASP A 162 -16.43 28.63 34.36
C ASP A 162 -17.42 28.07 35.39
N CYS A 163 -17.13 28.31 36.68
CA CYS A 163 -18.15 28.45 37.72
C CYS A 163 -17.63 29.19 38.96
#